data_AF-A0A7W0RTR6-F1
#
_entry.id   AF-A0A7W0RTR6-F1
#
_cell.length_a   1.000
_cell.length_b   1.000
_cell.length_c   1.000
_cell.angle_alpha   90.00
_cell.angle_beta   90.00
_cell.angle_gamma   90.00
#
_symmetry.space_group_name_H-M   'P 1'
#
loop_
_entity.id
_entity.type
_entity.pdbx_description
1 polymer ?
#
loop_
_entity_poly.entity_id
_entity_poly.type
_entity_poly.pdbx_seq_one_letter_code
_entity_poly.pdbx_strand_id
1 'polypeptide(L)'
;MSVLLINDYLREIDRLRQYSGAFTEKVISEAFKDLLKTWAKSAKLHFIPQHDYLTAMGNRVVPDGAVLHDLRVPLGWWEAKDTADDLDTEIARKFRRGYPQDNLDT
;
A
#
# COMPACT_ATOMS: atom_id res chain seq x y z
N MET A 1 8.68 7.21 3.45
CA MET A 1 7.49 7.87 2.87
C MET A 1 7.39 9.31 3.38
N SER A 2 7.08 10.31 2.55
CA SER A 2 7.13 11.73 2.94
C SER A 2 5.78 12.25 3.47
N VAL A 3 5.82 13.29 4.31
CA VAL A 3 4.61 13.96 4.85
C VAL A 3 3.75 14.55 3.74
N LEU A 4 4.37 15.07 2.68
CA LEU A 4 3.66 15.64 1.53
C LEU A 4 2.76 14.60 0.84
N LEU A 5 3.31 13.41 0.53
CA LEU A 5 2.57 12.34 -0.12
C LEU A 5 1.38 11.85 0.71
N ILE A 6 1.54 11.83 2.04
CA ILE A 6 0.47 11.43 2.96
C ILE A 6 -0.63 12.49 2.97
N ASN A 7 -0.28 13.77 3.02
CA ASN A 7 -1.27 14.84 2.95
C ASN A 7 -2.02 14.82 1.62
N ASP A 8 -1.35 14.52 0.52
CA ASP A 8 -1.99 14.38 -0.78
C ASP A 8 -2.93 13.17 -0.83
N TYR A 9 -2.54 12.05 -0.23
CA TYR A 9 -3.43 10.90 -0.04
C TYR A 9 -4.67 11.25 0.80
N LEU A 10 -4.51 11.91 1.95
CA LEU A 10 -5.64 12.30 2.81
C LEU A 10 -6.60 13.25 2.08
N ARG A 11 -6.07 14.19 1.30
CA ARG A 11 -6.88 15.07 0.44
C ARG A 11 -7.64 14.29 -0.62
N GLU A 12 -7.02 13.30 -1.25
CA GLU A 12 -7.69 12.47 -2.24
C GLU A 12 -8.79 11.61 -1.60
N ILE A 13 -8.57 11.08 -0.40
CA ILE A 13 -9.60 10.38 0.37
C ILE A 13 -10.79 11.30 0.68
N ASP A 14 -10.54 12.51 1.17
CA ASP A 14 -11.61 13.47 1.47
C ASP A 14 -12.37 13.88 0.20
N ARG A 15 -11.66 14.06 -0.91
CA ARG A 15 -12.25 14.31 -2.22
C ARG A 15 -13.14 13.14 -2.65
N LEU A 16 -12.63 11.90 -2.57
CA LEU A 16 -13.39 10.70 -2.94
C LEU A 16 -14.63 10.52 -2.06
N ARG A 17 -14.55 10.83 -0.77
CA ARG A 17 -15.71 10.88 0.15
C ARG A 17 -16.78 11.86 -0.33
N GLN A 18 -16.38 13.05 -0.77
CA GLN A 18 -17.30 14.09 -1.22
C GLN A 18 -18.03 13.73 -2.53
N TYR A 19 -17.35 13.07 -3.47
CA TYR A 19 -17.92 12.78 -4.80
C TYR A 19 -18.58 11.40 -4.94
N SER A 20 -18.14 10.39 -4.18
CA SER A 20 -18.58 9.01 -4.39
C SER A 20 -19.97 8.71 -3.81
N GLY A 21 -20.40 9.45 -2.78
CA GLY A 21 -21.65 9.19 -2.04
C GLY A 21 -21.63 7.91 -1.20
N ALA A 22 -20.90 6.88 -1.66
CA ALA A 22 -20.54 5.67 -0.93
C ALA A 22 -19.00 5.59 -0.82
N PHE A 23 -18.50 5.76 0.39
CA PHE A 23 -17.09 5.56 0.70
C PHE A 23 -16.88 4.08 0.99
N THR A 24 -16.49 3.33 -0.04
CA THR A 24 -16.22 1.89 0.07
C THR A 24 -14.74 1.67 0.27
N GLU A 25 -14.40 0.58 0.94
CA GLU A 25 -13.01 0.20 1.15
C GLU A 25 -12.22 0.05 -0.15
N LYS A 26 -12.84 -0.48 -1.20
CA LYS A 26 -12.20 -0.58 -2.52
C LYS A 26 -11.68 0.77 -3.03
N VAL A 27 -12.39 1.86 -2.75
CA VAL A 27 -11.98 3.22 -3.12
C VAL A 27 -10.76 3.65 -2.30
N ILE A 28 -10.72 3.31 -1.02
CA ILE A 28 -9.59 3.58 -0.12
C ILE A 28 -8.37 2.79 -0.56
N SER A 29 -8.53 1.49 -0.81
CA SER A 29 -7.46 0.58 -1.22
C SER A 29 -6.85 1.01 -2.55
N GLU A 30 -7.64 1.46 -3.53
CA GLU A 30 -7.10 2.02 -4.77
C GLU A 30 -6.37 3.35 -4.55
N ALA A 31 -6.90 4.25 -3.71
CA ALA A 31 -6.19 5.50 -3.37
C ALA A 31 -4.86 5.23 -2.65
N PHE A 32 -4.83 4.24 -1.76
CA PHE A 32 -3.63 3.85 -1.02
C PHE A 32 -2.60 3.18 -1.92
N LYS A 33 -3.05 2.34 -2.87
CA LYS A 33 -2.21 1.78 -3.93
C LYS A 33 -1.52 2.89 -4.74
N ASP A 34 -2.23 3.96 -5.07
CA ASP A 34 -1.67 5.09 -5.81
C ASP A 34 -0.66 5.89 -4.96
N LEU A 35 -0.89 6.02 -3.66
CA LEU A 35 0.11 6.51 -2.72
C LEU A 35 1.38 5.64 -2.75
N LEU A 36 1.25 4.32 -2.64
CA LEU A 36 2.37 3.39 -2.67
C LEU A 36 3.16 3.46 -3.98
N LYS A 37 2.48 3.52 -5.13
CA LYS A 37 3.13 3.71 -6.44
C LYS A 37 3.93 5.00 -6.50
N THR A 38 3.35 6.11 -6.03
CA THR A 38 3.99 7.42 -6.07
C THR A 38 5.20 7.46 -5.15
N TRP A 39 5.08 6.88 -3.95
CA TRP A 39 6.19 6.73 -3.03
C TRP A 39 7.31 5.87 -3.63
N ALA A 40 6.99 4.69 -4.16
CA ALA A 40 7.95 3.78 -4.77
C ALA A 40 8.74 4.50 -5.88
N LYS A 41 8.03 5.21 -6.77
CA LYS A 41 8.66 6.02 -7.82
C LYS A 41 9.61 7.08 -7.26
N SER A 42 9.21 7.81 -6.21
CA SER A 42 10.06 8.82 -5.57
C SER A 42 11.31 8.22 -4.91
N ALA A 43 11.21 6.98 -4.43
CA ALA A 43 12.27 6.23 -3.78
C ALA A 43 13.14 5.42 -4.75
N LYS A 44 12.92 5.52 -6.07
CA LYS A 44 13.56 4.68 -7.11
C LYS A 44 13.32 3.17 -6.89
N LEU A 45 12.13 2.84 -6.41
CA LEU A 45 11.62 1.48 -6.25
C LEU A 45 10.52 1.21 -7.28
N HIS A 46 10.19 -0.07 -7.45
CA HIS A 46 9.15 -0.54 -8.38
C HIS A 46 7.95 -1.06 -7.61
N PHE A 47 6.76 -0.54 -7.87
CA PHE A 47 5.51 -1.12 -7.37
C PHE A 47 4.90 -2.00 -8.45
N ILE A 48 4.69 -3.29 -8.15
CA ILE A 48 4.09 -4.26 -9.06
C ILE A 48 2.74 -4.70 -8.47
N PRO A 49 1.60 -4.38 -9.11
CA PRO A 49 0.30 -4.89 -8.68
C PRO A 49 0.21 -6.40 -8.93
N GLN A 50 -0.43 -7.14 -8.02
CA GLN A 50 -0.68 -8.59 -8.16
C GLN A 50 0.59 -9.42 -8.40
N HIS A 51 1.66 -9.13 -7.65
CA HIS A 51 2.93 -9.80 -7.82
C HIS A 51 3.02 -11.09 -7.00
N ASP A 52 2.86 -12.22 -7.66
CA ASP A 52 2.86 -13.52 -7.02
C ASP A 52 4.25 -13.96 -6.54
N TYR A 53 4.29 -14.66 -5.41
CA TYR A 53 5.50 -15.29 -4.91
C TYR A 53 5.23 -16.68 -4.32
N LEU A 54 6.27 -17.51 -4.32
CA LEU A 54 6.24 -18.83 -3.70
C LEU A 54 6.79 -18.71 -2.28
N THR A 55 6.01 -19.18 -1.31
CA THR A 55 6.46 -19.33 0.07
C THR A 55 7.46 -20.47 0.20
N ALA A 56 8.25 -20.48 1.28
CA ALA A 56 9.18 -21.56 1.58
C ALA A 56 8.49 -22.95 1.71
N MET A 57 7.18 -22.97 1.96
CA MET A 57 6.37 -24.18 2.04
C MET A 57 5.75 -24.61 0.69
N GLY A 58 6.08 -23.92 -0.41
CA GLY A 58 5.58 -24.23 -1.75
C GLY A 58 4.19 -23.66 -2.07
N ASN A 59 3.57 -22.93 -1.14
CA ASN A 59 2.30 -22.25 -1.40
C ASN A 59 2.52 -20.99 -2.24
N ARG A 60 1.69 -20.79 -3.27
CA ARG A 60 1.66 -19.56 -4.07
C ARG A 60 0.75 -18.53 -3.37
N VAL A 61 1.30 -17.36 -3.11
CA VAL A 61 0.59 -16.21 -2.53
C VAL A 61 0.56 -15.10 -3.58
N VAL A 62 -0.60 -14.47 -3.74
CA VAL A 62 -0.82 -13.39 -4.71
C VAL A 62 -1.27 -12.14 -3.96
N PRO A 63 -0.33 -11.31 -3.49
CA PRO A 63 -0.65 -10.07 -2.83
C PRO A 63 -1.17 -9.01 -3.78
N ASP A 64 -1.99 -8.09 -3.29
CA ASP A 64 -2.51 -6.96 -4.08
C ASP A 64 -1.41 -6.09 -4.70
N GLY A 65 -0.24 -6.02 -4.07
CA GLY A 65 0.96 -5.47 -4.69
C GLY A 65 2.27 -5.84 -3.99
N ALA A 66 3.39 -5.58 -4.68
CA ALA A 66 4.72 -5.71 -4.12
C ALA A 66 5.56 -4.48 -4.43
N VAL A 67 6.40 -4.08 -3.48
CA VAL A 67 7.42 -3.06 -3.69
C VAL A 67 8.77 -3.75 -3.82
N LEU A 68 9.47 -3.51 -4.93
CA LEU A 68 10.71 -4.17 -5.31
C LEU A 68 11.84 -3.14 -5.48
N HIS A 69 13.07 -3.55 -5.17
CA HIS A 69 14.27 -2.85 -5.63
C HIS A 69 14.61 -3.20 -7.09
N ASP A 70 15.52 -2.47 -7.72
CA ASP A 70 15.99 -2.65 -9.11
C ASP A 70 16.39 -4.08 -9.52
N LEU A 71 16.73 -4.96 -8.56
CA LEU A 71 17.07 -6.36 -8.81
C LEU A 71 15.91 -7.34 -8.58
N ARG A 72 14.66 -6.85 -8.60
CA ARG A 72 13.45 -7.63 -8.25
C ARG A 72 13.49 -8.24 -6.85
N VAL A 73 14.31 -7.67 -5.96
CA VAL A 73 14.36 -8.05 -4.56
C VAL A 73 13.16 -7.41 -3.86
N PRO A 74 12.23 -8.20 -3.28
CA PRO A 74 11.08 -7.66 -2.60
C PRO A 74 11.50 -6.92 -1.34
N LEU A 75 11.04 -5.68 -1.22
CA LEU A 75 11.13 -4.86 -0.02
C LEU A 75 9.93 -5.10 0.90
N GLY A 76 8.79 -5.48 0.32
CA GLY A 76 7.57 -5.84 1.03
C GLY A 76 6.40 -6.11 0.08
N TRP A 77 5.39 -6.80 0.60
CA TRP A 77 4.14 -7.16 -0.08
C TRP A 77 2.96 -6.50 0.63
N TRP A 78 2.02 -5.96 -0.14
CA TRP A 78 0.85 -5.22 0.31
C TRP A 78 -0.41 -6.00 -0.05
N GLU A 79 -1.30 -6.16 0.93
CA GLU A 79 -2.66 -6.67 0.80
C GLU A 79 -3.66 -5.55 1.15
N ALA A 80 -4.73 -5.44 0.38
CA ALA A 80 -5.89 -4.66 0.76
C ALA A 80 -6.68 -5.46 1.80
N LYS A 81 -7.02 -4.85 2.93
CA LYS A 81 -7.87 -5.47 3.95
C LYS A 81 -9.31 -4.98 3.89
N ASP A 82 -10.23 -5.94 4.03
CA ASP A 82 -11.70 -5.86 4.11
C ASP A 82 -12.28 -5.12 5.36
N THR A 83 -11.49 -4.34 6.10
CA THR A 83 -12.01 -3.55 7.25
C THR A 83 -11.44 -2.13 7.32
N ALA A 84 -12.29 -1.15 7.01
CA ALA A 84 -11.97 0.28 6.97
C ALA A 84 -11.31 0.86 8.23
N ASP A 85 -11.56 0.29 9.41
CA ASP A 85 -11.00 0.76 10.70
C ASP A 85 -9.48 0.48 10.83
N ASP A 86 -8.96 -0.51 10.10
CA ASP A 86 -7.56 -0.87 10.16
C ASP A 86 -6.68 -0.01 9.26
N LEU A 87 -7.24 0.61 8.21
CA LEU A 87 -6.44 1.21 7.15
C LEU A 87 -5.80 2.55 7.55
N ASP A 88 -6.52 3.41 8.27
CA ASP A 88 -5.96 4.64 8.84
C ASP A 88 -4.93 4.34 9.96
N THR A 89 -5.22 3.32 10.77
CA THR A 89 -4.33 2.82 11.83
C THR A 89 -3.04 2.25 11.23
N GLU A 90 -3.18 1.46 10.17
CA GLU A 90 -2.11 0.92 9.36
C GLU A 90 -1.28 2.08 8.82
N ILE A 91 -1.85 3.06 8.09
CA ILE A 91 -1.10 4.21 7.55
C ILE A 91 -0.30 4.96 8.63
N ALA A 92 -0.87 5.14 9.81
CA ALA A 92 -0.18 5.79 10.93
C ALA A 92 0.92 4.91 11.55
N ARG A 93 0.72 3.59 11.61
CA ARG A 93 1.73 2.59 12.04
C ARG A 93 2.85 2.51 11.00
N LYS A 94 2.45 2.55 9.74
CA LYS A 94 3.24 2.55 8.54
C LYS A 94 4.18 3.77 8.50
N PHE A 95 3.63 4.93 8.76
CA PHE A 95 4.35 6.20 8.87
C PHE A 95 5.40 6.19 9.98
N ARG A 96 5.03 5.71 11.18
CA ARG A 96 5.91 5.71 12.37
C ARG A 96 7.15 4.83 12.26
N ARG A 97 7.13 3.82 11.38
CA ARG A 97 8.23 2.84 11.26
C ARG A 97 9.23 3.13 10.14
N GLY A 98 9.02 4.15 9.30
CA GLY A 98 9.95 4.53 8.22
C GLY A 98 10.05 3.54 7.03
N TYR A 99 9.61 2.29 7.21
CA TYR A 99 9.67 1.08 6.36
C TYR A 99 11.04 0.63 5.85
N PRO A 100 11.42 -0.67 6.00
CA PRO A 100 10.56 -1.88 6.06
C PRO A 100 10.89 -2.92 7.17
N GLN A 101 10.05 -3.96 7.36
CA GLN A 101 10.48 -5.35 7.66
C GLN A 101 9.30 -6.35 7.55
N ASP A 102 9.33 -7.13 6.46
CA ASP A 102 8.79 -8.48 6.24
C ASP A 102 7.30 -8.79 6.25
N ASN A 103 6.39 -7.88 6.60
CA ASN A 103 4.98 -8.02 6.24
C ASN A 103 4.28 -6.67 6.32
N LEU A 104 3.61 -6.21 5.24
CA LEU A 104 2.93 -4.92 5.27
C LEU A 104 1.56 -4.98 5.97
N ASP A 105 1.08 -6.16 6.43
CA ASP A 105 -0.31 -6.33 6.91
C ASP A 105 -0.49 -7.00 8.29
N THR A 106 0.55 -7.04 9.13
CA THR A 106 0.44 -7.63 10.49
C THR A 106 0.10 -6.59 11.55
#